data_AF-A0A925WPR5-F1
#
_entry.id   AF-A0A925WPR5-F1
#
_cell.length_a   1.000
_cell.length_b   1.000
_cell.length_c   1.000
_cell.angle_alpha   90.00
_cell.angle_beta   90.00
_cell.angle_gamma   90.00
#
_symmetry.space_group_name_H-M   'P 1'
#
loop_
_entity.id
_entity.type
_entity.pdbx_description
1 polymer ?
#
loop_
_entity_poly.entity_id
_entity_poly.type
_entity_poly.pdbx_seq_one_letter_code
_entity_poly.pdbx_strand_id
1 'polypeptide(L)'
;MGLMEFHFRLELVEDISPWGQNPPTLGWFGLTLGWFWIEVDGEELFRYSPGILEHWSRLRPASRPMLLPYDHYPVVRYWEDLLEMLPAVLDPLPGDLAARVADAPGWEDWQRRARRFQEASQDPDSDEIYDMALRWWGCRTWGACHLAHPPRLWLWRVGESVHLRWDNRDLLVDGRPVWEAKAGERTLPVSDFLDAVRSFDARFLAEMEARVAAAGQNWSRPGIVLDQKHLQWEQQDRSTWLENALTRSTPDSSWDEIRAAMTVIEAGNRGGDAFP
;
A
#
# COMPACT_ATOMS: atom_id res chain seq x y z
N MET A 1 12.50 -9.29 -19.03
CA MET A 1 12.60 -8.17 -18.07
C MET A 1 11.18 -7.97 -17.58
N GLY A 2 10.94 -8.08 -16.27
CA GLY A 2 9.59 -7.93 -15.73
C GLY A 2 9.17 -6.47 -15.84
N LEU A 3 7.98 -6.20 -16.38
CA LEU A 3 7.43 -4.85 -16.48
C LEU A 3 6.49 -4.61 -15.29
N MET A 4 6.71 -3.50 -14.59
CA MET A 4 5.81 -3.03 -13.52
C MET A 4 5.33 -1.63 -13.88
N GLU A 5 4.02 -1.42 -13.81
CA GLU A 5 3.41 -0.12 -14.05
C GLU A 5 2.33 0.17 -13.00
N PHE A 6 2.34 1.38 -12.44
CA PHE A 6 1.25 1.87 -11.59
C PHE A 6 0.26 2.62 -12.46
N HIS A 7 -1.00 2.22 -12.44
CA HIS A 7 -2.02 2.86 -13.24
C HIS A 7 -3.06 3.54 -12.35
N PHE A 8 -3.62 4.62 -12.88
CA PHE A 8 -4.74 5.28 -12.25
C PHE A 8 -5.62 5.92 -13.31
N ARG A 9 -6.85 6.25 -12.90
CA ARG A 9 -7.75 7.12 -13.64
C ARG A 9 -8.47 8.01 -12.65
N LEU A 10 -8.33 9.33 -12.82
CA LEU A 10 -9.11 10.28 -12.04
C LEU A 10 -10.53 10.39 -12.56
N GLU A 11 -11.48 10.53 -11.64
CA GLU A 11 -12.87 10.87 -11.96
C GLU A 11 -12.97 12.32 -12.43
N LEU A 12 -13.98 12.64 -13.25
CA LEU A 12 -14.27 14.00 -13.70
C LEU A 12 -14.64 14.93 -12.52
N VAL A 13 -14.22 16.20 -12.55
CA VAL A 13 -14.39 17.16 -11.43
C VAL A 13 -15.86 17.38 -11.08
N GLU A 14 -16.70 17.42 -12.09
CA GLU A 14 -18.14 17.58 -12.03
C GLU A 14 -18.83 16.43 -11.28
N ASP A 15 -18.28 15.22 -11.35
CA ASP A 15 -18.88 14.01 -10.79
C ASP A 15 -18.45 13.75 -9.33
N ILE A 16 -17.42 14.45 -8.84
CA ILE A 16 -16.93 14.27 -7.47
C ILE A 16 -17.92 14.90 -6.47
N SER A 17 -18.43 14.10 -5.54
CA SER A 17 -19.23 14.63 -4.43
C SER A 17 -18.38 15.49 -3.49
N PRO A 18 -18.83 16.70 -3.11
CA PRO A 18 -18.11 17.55 -2.16
C PRO A 18 -18.30 17.05 -0.72
N TRP A 19 -17.41 17.49 0.18
CA TRP A 19 -17.26 16.98 1.53
C TRP A 19 -17.64 18.02 2.58
N GLY A 20 -17.79 17.63 3.84
CA GLY A 20 -18.09 18.56 4.94
C GLY A 20 -19.54 19.04 4.99
N GLN A 21 -19.83 19.98 5.90
CA GLN A 21 -21.16 20.54 6.10
C GLN A 21 -21.19 22.05 5.82
N ASN A 22 -22.33 22.46 5.22
CA ASN A 22 -22.75 23.78 4.77
C ASN A 22 -21.80 24.99 5.03
N PRO A 23 -21.10 25.51 4.00
CA PRO A 23 -21.08 25.01 2.63
C PRO A 23 -20.18 23.77 2.48
N PRO A 24 -20.55 22.79 1.64
CA PRO A 24 -19.67 21.68 1.33
C PRO A 24 -18.40 22.18 0.62
N THR A 25 -17.29 21.49 0.81
CA THR A 25 -15.97 21.87 0.30
C THR A 25 -15.38 20.80 -0.60
N LEU A 26 -14.47 21.19 -1.49
CA LEU A 26 -13.65 20.23 -2.24
C LEU A 26 -12.18 20.63 -2.12
N GLY A 27 -11.42 19.81 -1.39
CA GLY A 27 -9.97 19.97 -1.20
C GLY A 27 -9.17 19.14 -2.20
N TRP A 28 -7.83 19.28 -2.16
CA TRP A 28 -6.91 18.62 -3.07
C TRP A 28 -7.07 17.09 -3.00
N PHE A 29 -7.18 16.55 -1.78
CA PHE A 29 -7.47 15.14 -1.53
C PHE A 29 -8.72 14.65 -2.27
N GLY A 30 -9.83 15.38 -2.17
CA GLY A 30 -11.09 15.03 -2.84
C GLY A 30 -10.98 15.08 -4.36
N LEU A 31 -10.17 16.01 -4.90
CA LEU A 31 -9.87 16.09 -6.33
C LEU A 31 -9.02 14.91 -6.85
N THR A 32 -8.57 14.00 -5.99
CA THR A 32 -7.84 12.79 -6.41
C THR A 32 -8.74 11.57 -6.53
N LEU A 33 -10.06 11.71 -6.32
CA LEU A 33 -11.01 10.60 -6.42
C LEU A 33 -10.91 9.92 -7.80
N GLY A 34 -10.76 8.60 -7.80
CA GLY A 34 -10.53 7.83 -9.01
C GLY A 34 -10.37 6.34 -8.75
N TRP A 35 -9.67 5.68 -9.66
CA TRP A 35 -9.33 4.26 -9.60
C TRP A 35 -7.83 4.07 -9.70
N PHE A 36 -7.30 3.03 -9.05
CA PHE A 36 -5.88 2.69 -9.04
C PHE A 36 -5.70 1.17 -9.20
N TRP A 37 -4.65 0.77 -9.89
CA TRP A 37 -4.20 -0.63 -9.96
C TRP A 37 -2.70 -0.70 -10.30
N ILE A 38 -2.11 -1.88 -10.12
CA ILE A 38 -0.71 -2.13 -10.49
C ILE A 38 -0.70 -3.26 -11.50
N GLU A 39 -0.05 -3.06 -12.64
CA GLU A 39 0.22 -4.12 -13.60
C GLU A 39 1.62 -4.68 -13.37
N VAL A 40 1.74 -6.00 -13.26
CA VAL A 40 3.02 -6.71 -13.17
C VAL A 40 3.01 -7.88 -14.14
N ASP A 41 3.78 -7.80 -15.23
CA ASP A 41 3.83 -8.81 -16.30
C ASP A 41 2.44 -9.26 -16.80
N GLY A 42 1.51 -8.31 -16.97
CA GLY A 42 0.14 -8.56 -17.40
C GLY A 42 -0.82 -9.07 -16.31
N GLU A 43 -0.37 -9.21 -15.06
CA GLU A 43 -1.26 -9.43 -13.91
C GLU A 43 -1.67 -8.08 -13.28
N GLU A 44 -2.97 -7.84 -13.17
CA GLU A 44 -3.53 -6.63 -12.55
C GLU A 44 -3.74 -6.86 -11.04
N LEU A 45 -2.82 -6.35 -10.20
CA LEU A 45 -3.01 -6.26 -8.76
C LEU A 45 -4.04 -5.15 -8.45
N PHE A 46 -4.73 -5.25 -7.30
CA PHE A 46 -5.85 -4.37 -6.91
C PHE A 46 -7.09 -4.46 -7.81
N ARG A 47 -7.15 -5.43 -8.71
CA ARG A 47 -8.37 -5.79 -9.43
C ARG A 47 -9.28 -6.68 -8.57
N TYR A 48 -10.51 -6.25 -8.35
CA TYR A 48 -11.53 -7.07 -7.71
C TYR A 48 -11.93 -8.26 -8.60
N SER A 49 -12.14 -9.42 -7.99
CA SER A 49 -12.60 -10.59 -8.72
C SER A 49 -14.04 -10.39 -9.26
N PRO A 50 -14.38 -10.96 -10.43
CA PRO A 50 -15.75 -10.89 -10.95
C PRO A 50 -16.80 -11.42 -9.95
N GLY A 51 -16.44 -12.45 -9.19
CA GLY A 51 -17.33 -13.09 -8.23
C GLY A 51 -17.63 -12.23 -6.99
N ILE A 52 -16.69 -11.38 -6.56
CA ILE A 52 -16.94 -10.45 -5.46
C ILE A 52 -17.75 -9.24 -5.91
N LEU A 53 -17.48 -8.73 -7.12
CA LEU A 53 -18.23 -7.61 -7.70
C LEU A 53 -19.71 -7.95 -7.87
N GLU A 54 -20.01 -9.14 -8.38
CA GLU A 54 -21.37 -9.64 -8.50
C GLU A 54 -22.05 -9.79 -7.13
N HIS A 55 -21.31 -10.27 -6.13
CA HIS A 55 -21.81 -10.44 -4.77
C HIS A 55 -22.16 -9.10 -4.10
N TRP A 56 -21.25 -8.12 -4.13
CA TRP A 56 -21.51 -6.79 -3.57
C TRP A 56 -22.63 -6.05 -4.28
N SER A 57 -22.74 -6.20 -5.61
CA SER A 57 -23.83 -5.60 -6.39
C SER A 57 -25.22 -6.10 -5.97
N ARG A 58 -25.33 -7.35 -5.49
CA ARG A 58 -26.57 -7.91 -4.94
C ARG A 58 -26.88 -7.40 -3.53
N LEU A 59 -25.85 -7.25 -2.69
CA LEU A 59 -26.01 -6.81 -1.30
C LEU A 59 -26.30 -5.31 -1.18
N ARG A 60 -25.70 -4.53 -2.07
CA ARG A 60 -25.91 -3.08 -2.16
C ARG A 60 -26.22 -2.78 -3.62
N PRO A 61 -27.50 -2.74 -4.01
CA PRO A 61 -27.88 -2.14 -5.28
C PRO A 61 -27.48 -0.66 -5.19
N ALA A 62 -26.25 -0.36 -5.57
CA ALA A 62 -25.68 0.95 -5.42
C ALA A 62 -26.49 1.93 -6.28
N SER A 63 -26.65 3.16 -5.80
CA SER A 63 -27.21 4.25 -6.60
C SER A 63 -26.37 4.57 -7.84
N ARG A 64 -25.13 4.05 -7.89
CA ARG A 64 -24.19 4.18 -9.01
C ARG A 64 -23.55 2.83 -9.32
N PRO A 65 -23.58 2.34 -10.57
CA PRO A 65 -22.90 1.11 -10.94
C PRO A 65 -21.39 1.25 -10.78
N MET A 66 -20.71 0.19 -10.33
CA MET A 66 -19.24 0.14 -10.38
C MET A 66 -18.78 0.22 -11.84
N LEU A 67 -18.12 1.31 -12.21
CA LEU A 67 -17.68 1.56 -13.58
C LEU A 67 -16.44 0.76 -13.97
N LEU A 68 -15.55 0.53 -13.02
CA LEU A 68 -14.31 -0.21 -13.19
C LEU A 68 -14.16 -1.26 -12.09
N PRO A 69 -13.46 -2.38 -12.33
CA PRO A 69 -13.27 -3.47 -11.37
C PRO A 69 -12.16 -3.16 -10.34
N TYR A 70 -12.02 -1.89 -9.98
CA TYR A 70 -11.00 -1.39 -9.06
C TYR A 70 -11.68 -0.63 -7.93
N ASP A 71 -10.94 -0.42 -6.85
CA ASP A 71 -11.39 0.44 -5.77
C ASP A 71 -11.60 1.88 -6.26
N HIS A 72 -12.73 2.47 -5.89
CA HIS A 72 -13.08 3.86 -6.23
C HIS A 72 -12.81 4.75 -5.02
N TYR A 73 -11.60 5.28 -4.96
CA TYR A 73 -11.10 6.00 -3.79
C TYR A 73 -10.07 7.06 -4.22
N PRO A 74 -9.82 8.10 -3.39
CA PRO A 74 -8.74 9.05 -3.62
C PRO A 74 -7.40 8.38 -3.93
N VAL A 75 -6.94 8.54 -5.17
CA VAL A 75 -5.71 7.94 -5.71
C VAL A 75 -4.48 8.34 -4.90
N VAL A 76 -4.52 9.53 -4.29
CA VAL A 76 -3.46 10.00 -3.39
C VAL A 76 -3.14 9.01 -2.28
N ARG A 77 -4.09 8.21 -1.76
CA ARG A 77 -3.76 7.23 -0.71
C ARG A 77 -2.81 6.15 -1.20
N TYR A 78 -2.97 5.69 -2.43
CA TYR A 78 -2.06 4.71 -3.02
C TYR A 78 -0.68 5.31 -3.27
N TRP A 79 -0.63 6.58 -3.69
CA TRP A 79 0.62 7.31 -3.84
C TRP A 79 1.31 7.56 -2.49
N GLU A 80 0.56 7.95 -1.45
CA GLU A 80 1.06 8.12 -0.08
C GLU A 80 1.64 6.82 0.49
N ASP A 81 0.89 5.71 0.38
CA ASP A 81 1.34 4.38 0.81
C ASP A 81 2.66 3.97 0.12
N LEU A 82 2.77 4.23 -1.19
CA LEU A 82 3.97 3.95 -1.97
C LEU A 82 5.16 4.78 -1.47
N LEU A 83 4.99 6.09 -1.26
CA LEU A 83 6.05 6.96 -0.79
C LEU A 83 6.47 6.64 0.65
N GLU A 84 5.53 6.20 1.49
CA GLU A 84 5.81 5.79 2.86
C GLU A 84 6.68 4.52 2.91
N MET A 85 6.38 3.52 2.08
CA MET A 85 7.17 2.28 2.03
C MET A 85 8.51 2.42 1.32
N LEU A 86 8.62 3.39 0.40
CA LEU A 86 9.75 3.48 -0.55
C LEU A 86 11.13 3.41 0.12
N PRO A 87 11.41 4.11 1.24
CA PRO A 87 12.69 3.99 1.93
C PRO A 87 13.00 2.56 2.36
N ALA A 88 12.02 1.85 2.93
CA ALA A 88 12.19 0.48 3.39
C ALA A 88 12.34 -0.49 2.20
N VAL A 89 11.61 -0.28 1.11
CA VAL A 89 11.77 -1.11 -0.10
C VAL A 89 13.18 -0.97 -0.68
N LEU A 90 13.74 0.25 -0.72
CA LEU A 90 15.05 0.53 -1.31
C LEU A 90 16.24 0.19 -0.41
N ASP A 91 16.02 0.07 0.90
CA ASP A 91 17.02 -0.41 1.87
C ASP A 91 17.22 -1.93 1.73
N PRO A 92 18.38 -2.38 1.24
CA PRO A 92 18.61 -3.78 0.90
C PRO A 92 18.58 -4.68 2.14
N LEU A 93 17.90 -5.82 2.01
CA LEU A 93 17.91 -6.82 3.08
C LEU A 93 19.30 -7.47 3.21
N PRO A 94 19.79 -7.67 4.44
CA PRO A 94 20.90 -8.57 4.70
C PRO A 94 20.62 -9.98 4.17
N GLY A 95 21.66 -10.68 3.69
CA GLY A 95 21.51 -11.96 3.01
C GLY A 95 20.80 -13.05 3.83
N ASP A 96 20.98 -13.05 5.15
CA ASP A 96 20.30 -13.98 6.06
C ASP A 96 18.79 -13.71 6.17
N LEU A 97 18.37 -12.44 6.23
CA LEU A 97 16.97 -12.06 6.24
C LEU A 97 16.32 -12.23 4.86
N ALA A 98 17.05 -11.90 3.78
CA ALA A 98 16.62 -12.15 2.41
C ALA A 98 16.32 -13.64 2.18
N ALA A 99 17.20 -14.53 2.65
CA ALA A 99 16.98 -15.98 2.58
C ALA A 99 15.75 -16.44 3.38
N ARG A 100 15.53 -15.85 4.57
CA ARG A 100 14.34 -16.14 5.39
C ARG A 100 13.04 -15.77 4.69
N VAL A 101 12.94 -14.57 4.12
CA VAL A 101 11.70 -14.13 3.44
C VAL A 101 11.51 -14.79 2.08
N ALA A 102 12.58 -15.23 1.41
CA ALA A 102 12.47 -15.98 0.17
C ALA A 102 11.71 -17.31 0.35
N ASP A 103 11.89 -18.00 1.47
CA ASP A 103 11.08 -19.16 1.88
C ASP A 103 9.71 -18.71 2.41
N ALA A 104 8.75 -18.46 1.49
CA ALA A 104 7.45 -17.91 1.85
C ALA A 104 6.72 -18.74 2.95
N PRO A 105 6.58 -20.07 2.82
CA PRO A 105 5.94 -20.88 3.86
C PRO A 105 6.70 -20.81 5.19
N GLY A 106 8.03 -20.92 5.17
CA GLY A 106 8.83 -20.82 6.39
C GLY A 106 8.72 -19.46 7.08
N TRP A 107 8.64 -18.39 6.30
CA TRP A 107 8.46 -17.03 6.80
C TRP A 107 7.07 -16.81 7.39
N GLU A 108 6.01 -17.29 6.73
CA GLU A 108 4.64 -17.25 7.26
C GLU A 108 4.51 -18.05 8.56
N ASP A 109 5.09 -19.25 8.61
CA ASP A 109 5.14 -20.08 9.81
C ASP A 109 5.84 -19.34 10.95
N TRP A 110 6.96 -18.67 10.66
CA TRP A 110 7.70 -17.89 11.64
C TRP A 110 6.89 -16.69 12.14
N GLN A 111 6.23 -15.94 11.25
CA GLN A 111 5.35 -14.81 11.64
C GLN A 111 4.22 -15.27 12.57
N ARG A 112 3.60 -16.43 12.30
CA ARG A 112 2.57 -17.00 13.19
C ARG A 112 3.15 -17.37 14.55
N ARG A 113 4.37 -17.90 14.62
CA ARG A 113 5.07 -18.16 15.90
C ARG A 113 5.41 -16.87 16.64
N ALA A 114 5.84 -15.82 15.94
CA ALA A 114 6.11 -14.51 16.53
C ALA A 114 4.84 -13.91 17.16
N ARG A 115 3.71 -13.99 16.45
CA ARG A 115 2.41 -13.54 16.97
C ARG A 115 2.00 -14.33 18.21
N ARG A 116 2.14 -15.66 18.20
CA ARG A 116 1.85 -16.49 19.38
C ARG A 116 2.76 -16.16 20.56
N PHE A 117 4.03 -15.87 20.32
CA PHE A 117 4.96 -15.42 21.35
C PHE A 117 4.44 -14.13 22.00
N GLN A 118 4.05 -13.14 21.20
CA GLN A 118 3.47 -11.89 21.71
C GLN A 118 2.19 -12.15 22.53
N GLU A 119 1.25 -12.92 21.98
CA GLU A 119 -0.06 -13.18 22.61
C GLU A 119 0.04 -14.00 23.90
N ALA A 120 1.02 -14.91 24.01
CA ALA A 120 1.19 -15.80 25.16
C ALA A 120 2.16 -15.28 26.22
N SER A 121 2.96 -14.25 25.91
CA SER A 121 3.97 -13.76 26.83
C SER A 121 3.36 -12.97 27.98
N GLN A 122 3.89 -13.19 29.20
CA GLN A 122 3.63 -12.34 30.37
C GLN A 122 4.73 -11.28 30.56
N ASP A 123 5.76 -11.31 29.70
CA ASP A 123 6.83 -10.32 29.68
C ASP A 123 6.29 -8.97 29.19
N PRO A 124 6.38 -7.89 29.98
CA PRO A 124 5.95 -6.56 29.56
C PRO A 124 6.68 -6.06 28.31
N ASP A 125 7.87 -6.59 28.01
CA ASP A 125 8.69 -6.16 26.87
C ASP A 125 8.35 -6.96 25.59
N SER A 126 7.45 -7.94 25.65
CA SER A 126 7.14 -8.83 24.51
C SER A 126 6.56 -8.11 23.30
N ASP A 127 5.78 -7.04 23.50
CA ASP A 127 5.29 -6.18 22.42
C ASP A 127 6.42 -5.44 21.71
N GLU A 128 7.39 -4.92 22.46
CA GLU A 128 8.57 -4.23 21.91
C GLU A 128 9.47 -5.21 21.16
N ILE A 129 9.68 -6.42 21.69
CA ILE A 129 10.45 -7.48 21.03
C ILE A 129 9.77 -7.91 19.73
N TYR A 130 8.44 -8.08 19.76
CA TYR A 130 7.66 -8.40 18.57
C TYR A 130 7.75 -7.29 17.52
N ASP A 131 7.57 -6.02 17.90
CA ASP A 131 7.69 -4.88 16.99
C ASP A 131 9.11 -4.79 16.41
N MET A 132 10.15 -4.87 17.25
CA MET A 132 11.55 -4.87 16.81
C MET A 132 11.83 -5.97 15.77
N ALA A 133 11.28 -7.17 15.96
CA ALA A 133 11.51 -8.29 15.07
C ALA A 133 10.77 -8.20 13.72
N LEU A 134 9.67 -7.43 13.63
CA LEU A 134 8.76 -7.44 12.47
C LEU A 134 8.50 -6.09 11.81
N ARG A 135 8.79 -4.97 12.47
CA ARG A 135 8.52 -3.62 11.94
C ARG A 135 9.17 -3.39 10.58
N TRP A 136 10.41 -3.85 10.41
CA TRP A 136 11.12 -3.76 9.12
C TRP A 136 10.39 -4.46 7.97
N TRP A 137 9.69 -5.56 8.25
CA TRP A 137 8.88 -6.28 7.27
C TRP A 137 7.52 -5.62 7.06
N GLY A 138 6.92 -5.09 8.12
CA GLY A 138 5.69 -4.30 8.05
C GLY A 138 5.84 -3.07 7.14
N CYS A 139 6.95 -2.32 7.25
CA CYS A 139 7.25 -1.17 6.39
C CYS A 139 7.48 -1.54 4.91
N ARG A 140 7.60 -2.84 4.59
CA ARG A 140 7.75 -3.38 3.23
C ARG A 140 6.44 -4.00 2.70
N THR A 141 5.34 -3.80 3.42
CA THR A 141 3.99 -4.27 3.07
C THR A 141 3.15 -3.09 2.61
N TRP A 142 2.37 -3.27 1.55
CA TRP A 142 1.43 -2.25 1.09
C TRP A 142 0.28 -2.05 2.09
N GLY A 143 0.15 -0.83 2.61
CA GLY A 143 -0.78 -0.50 3.69
C GLY A 143 -2.25 -0.58 3.29
N ALA A 144 -2.68 0.17 2.26
CA ALA A 144 -4.04 0.27 1.74
C ALA A 144 -5.14 0.22 2.82
N CYS A 145 -4.91 0.91 3.93
CA CYS A 145 -5.68 0.75 5.17
C CYS A 145 -7.12 1.28 5.06
N HIS A 146 -7.45 1.99 3.98
CA HIS A 146 -8.81 2.40 3.64
C HIS A 146 -9.68 1.25 3.13
N LEU A 147 -9.09 0.13 2.71
CA LEU A 147 -9.80 -1.06 2.27
C LEU A 147 -10.19 -1.94 3.45
N ALA A 148 -11.39 -2.52 3.41
CA ALA A 148 -11.81 -3.52 4.40
C ALA A 148 -11.03 -4.84 4.27
N HIS A 149 -10.57 -5.16 3.06
CA HIS A 149 -9.83 -6.38 2.74
C HIS A 149 -8.64 -6.05 1.82
N PRO A 150 -7.63 -5.30 2.30
CA PRO A 150 -6.52 -4.83 1.46
C PRO A 150 -5.77 -6.01 0.82
N PRO A 151 -5.31 -5.89 -0.43
CA PRO A 151 -4.50 -6.94 -1.04
C PRO A 151 -3.17 -7.03 -0.31
N ARG A 152 -2.68 -8.25 -0.11
CA ARG A 152 -1.37 -8.46 0.51
C ARG A 152 -0.30 -8.39 -0.56
N LEU A 153 0.52 -7.36 -0.50
CA LEU A 153 1.63 -7.10 -1.41
C LEU A 153 2.85 -6.70 -0.59
N TRP A 154 3.96 -7.38 -0.82
CA TRP A 154 5.26 -7.13 -0.19
C TRP A 154 6.28 -6.75 -1.25
N LEU A 155 7.12 -5.76 -0.94
CA LEU A 155 8.21 -5.32 -1.79
C LEU A 155 9.51 -5.23 -0.96
N TRP A 156 10.59 -5.84 -1.44
CA TRP A 156 11.89 -5.76 -0.75
C TRP A 156 13.06 -5.82 -1.73
N ARG A 157 14.18 -5.21 -1.38
CA ARG A 157 15.39 -5.23 -2.20
C ARG A 157 16.39 -6.29 -1.74
N VAL A 158 16.98 -6.99 -2.71
CA VAL A 158 18.15 -7.84 -2.55
C VAL A 158 19.17 -7.46 -3.63
N GLY A 159 20.32 -6.92 -3.22
CA GLY A 159 21.30 -6.41 -4.19
C GLY A 159 20.70 -5.35 -5.11
N GLU A 160 20.80 -5.53 -6.43
CA GLU A 160 20.27 -4.60 -7.45
C GLU A 160 18.88 -4.97 -7.95
N SER A 161 18.14 -5.79 -7.19
CA SER A 161 16.80 -6.25 -7.57
C SER A 161 15.78 -5.98 -6.49
N VAL A 162 14.59 -5.52 -6.91
CA VAL A 162 13.39 -5.46 -6.08
C VAL A 162 12.60 -6.73 -6.34
N HIS A 163 12.18 -7.38 -5.26
CA HIS A 163 11.28 -8.51 -5.27
C HIS A 163 9.89 -8.02 -4.87
N LEU A 164 8.87 -8.53 -5.56
CA LEU A 164 7.47 -8.31 -5.24
C LEU A 164 6.82 -9.66 -5.03
N ARG A 165 6.04 -9.79 -3.97
CA ARG A 165 5.20 -10.96 -3.72
C ARG A 165 3.81 -10.52 -3.35
N TRP A 166 2.80 -11.20 -3.89
CA TRP A 166 1.42 -11.05 -3.45
C TRP A 166 0.83 -12.40 -3.10
N ASP A 167 -0.05 -12.42 -2.09
CA ASP A 167 -0.84 -13.59 -1.74
C ASP A 167 -2.18 -13.21 -1.13
N ASN A 168 -3.21 -13.32 -1.95
CA ASN A 168 -4.59 -13.00 -1.66
C ASN A 168 -5.47 -14.26 -1.58
N ARG A 169 -4.89 -15.47 -1.59
CA ARG A 169 -5.67 -16.73 -1.65
C ARG A 169 -6.66 -16.88 -0.50
N ASP A 170 -6.28 -16.40 0.68
CA ASP A 170 -7.10 -16.46 1.89
C ASP A 170 -7.97 -15.21 2.11
N LEU A 171 -7.88 -14.20 1.23
CA LEU A 171 -8.73 -13.03 1.29
C LEU A 171 -10.08 -13.33 0.63
N LEU A 172 -10.96 -13.93 1.44
CA LEU A 172 -12.30 -14.34 1.03
C LEU A 172 -13.38 -13.54 1.74
N VAL A 173 -14.45 -13.22 1.03
CA VAL A 173 -15.72 -12.72 1.59
C VAL A 173 -16.82 -13.69 1.16
N ASP A 174 -17.52 -14.29 2.11
CA ASP A 174 -18.52 -15.34 1.87
C ASP A 174 -18.00 -16.47 0.95
N GLY A 175 -16.75 -16.88 1.18
CA GLY A 175 -16.07 -17.92 0.40
C GLY A 175 -15.61 -17.49 -1.01
N ARG A 176 -15.71 -16.20 -1.34
CA ARG A 176 -15.36 -15.66 -2.67
C ARG A 176 -14.04 -14.87 -2.59
N PRO A 177 -13.08 -15.12 -3.49
CA PRO A 177 -11.87 -14.30 -3.57
C PRO A 177 -12.20 -12.82 -3.75
N VAL A 178 -11.62 -11.95 -2.94
CA VAL A 178 -11.77 -10.51 -3.10
C VAL A 178 -11.00 -10.03 -4.32
N TRP A 179 -9.76 -10.48 -4.48
CA TRP A 179 -8.85 -10.05 -5.54
C TRP A 179 -8.75 -11.07 -6.66
N GLU A 180 -8.60 -10.59 -7.90
CA GLU A 180 -8.42 -11.46 -9.08
C GLU A 180 -7.02 -12.09 -9.09
N ALA A 181 -5.98 -11.29 -8.84
CA ALA A 181 -4.62 -11.77 -8.66
C ALA A 181 -4.49 -12.54 -7.34
N LYS A 182 -4.41 -13.88 -7.43
CA LYS A 182 -4.45 -14.77 -6.26
C LYS A 182 -3.12 -14.85 -5.52
N ALA A 183 -2.04 -15.16 -6.21
CA ALA A 183 -0.71 -15.21 -5.62
C ALA A 183 0.33 -15.18 -6.72
N GLY A 184 1.51 -14.63 -6.43
CA GLY A 184 2.61 -14.62 -7.36
C GLY A 184 3.82 -13.87 -6.79
N GLU A 185 4.93 -14.02 -7.50
CA GLU A 185 6.19 -13.37 -7.17
C GLU A 185 6.88 -12.93 -8.45
N ARG A 186 7.51 -11.76 -8.41
CA ARG A 186 8.30 -11.20 -9.51
C ARG A 186 9.53 -10.50 -8.96
N THR A 187 10.53 -10.39 -9.83
CA THR A 187 11.77 -9.68 -9.55
C THR A 187 12.06 -8.77 -10.72
N LEU A 188 12.41 -7.52 -10.42
CA LEU A 188 12.82 -6.52 -11.40
C LEU A 188 14.07 -5.77 -10.92
N PRO A 189 14.87 -5.21 -11.84
CA PRO A 189 15.94 -4.30 -11.48
C PRO A 189 15.43 -3.13 -10.63
N VAL A 190 16.26 -2.65 -9.70
CA VAL A 190 15.96 -1.43 -8.92
C VAL A 190 15.71 -0.24 -9.84
N SER A 191 16.43 -0.13 -10.97
CA SER A 191 16.20 0.91 -11.98
C SER A 191 14.76 0.90 -12.50
N ASP A 192 14.27 -0.27 -12.89
CA ASP A 192 12.96 -0.42 -13.51
C ASP A 192 11.85 -0.11 -12.50
N PHE A 193 12.04 -0.53 -11.24
CA PHE A 193 11.14 -0.17 -10.14
C PHE A 193 11.10 1.34 -9.91
N LEU A 194 12.27 1.99 -9.82
CA LEU A 194 12.35 3.44 -9.62
C LEU A 194 11.76 4.22 -10.80
N ASP A 195 11.96 3.75 -12.02
CA ASP A 195 11.36 4.34 -13.22
C ASP A 195 9.83 4.24 -13.19
N ALA A 196 9.28 3.10 -12.74
CA ALA A 196 7.85 2.93 -12.55
C ALA A 196 7.28 3.89 -11.48
N VAL A 197 7.97 4.03 -10.33
CA VAL A 197 7.59 4.96 -9.24
C VAL A 197 7.61 6.41 -9.73
N ARG A 198 8.69 6.83 -10.40
CA ARG A 198 8.84 8.18 -10.96
C ARG A 198 7.80 8.47 -12.03
N SER A 199 7.53 7.50 -12.90
CA SER A 199 6.49 7.62 -13.94
C SER A 199 5.10 7.82 -13.33
N PHE A 200 4.79 7.08 -12.26
CA PHE A 200 3.53 7.25 -11.55
C PHE A 200 3.40 8.64 -10.93
N ASP A 201 4.39 9.03 -10.12
CA ASP A 201 4.45 10.33 -9.45
C ASP A 201 4.29 11.49 -10.44
N ALA A 202 5.10 11.50 -11.51
CA ALA A 202 5.07 12.54 -12.52
C ALA A 202 3.72 12.63 -13.23
N ARG A 203 3.13 11.50 -13.64
CA ARG A 203 1.81 11.50 -14.31
C ARG A 203 0.71 11.97 -13.37
N PHE A 204 0.70 11.46 -12.13
CA PHE A 204 -0.30 11.80 -11.14
C PHE A 204 -0.25 13.28 -10.76
N LEU A 205 0.93 13.82 -10.45
CA LEU A 205 1.11 15.22 -10.11
C LEU A 205 0.82 16.15 -11.28
N ALA A 206 1.16 15.77 -12.52
CA ALA A 206 0.84 16.56 -13.71
C ALA A 206 -0.68 16.64 -13.97
N GLU A 207 -1.41 15.52 -13.83
CA GLU A 207 -2.87 15.54 -13.92
C GLU A 207 -3.50 16.38 -12.81
N MET A 208 -2.96 16.30 -11.59
CA MET A 208 -3.42 17.12 -10.46
C MET A 208 -3.11 18.61 -10.64
N GLU A 209 -1.95 18.96 -11.16
CA GLU A 209 -1.59 20.35 -11.47
C GLU A 209 -2.56 20.94 -12.49
N ALA A 210 -2.83 20.23 -13.59
CA ALA A 210 -3.79 20.64 -14.60
C ALA A 210 -5.20 20.82 -14.01
N ARG A 211 -5.60 19.90 -13.12
CA ARG A 211 -6.90 19.94 -12.43
C ARG A 211 -7.03 21.13 -11.48
N VAL A 212 -6.00 21.40 -10.68
CA VAL A 212 -5.93 22.55 -9.76
C VAL A 212 -5.95 23.87 -10.55
N ALA A 213 -5.20 23.96 -11.65
CA ALA A 213 -5.20 25.13 -12.52
C ALA A 213 -6.58 25.37 -13.16
N ALA A 214 -7.21 24.33 -13.70
CA ALA A 214 -8.54 24.40 -14.31
C ALA A 214 -9.62 24.80 -13.29
N ALA A 215 -9.59 24.23 -12.08
CA ALA A 215 -10.50 24.60 -11.00
C ALA A 215 -10.33 26.08 -10.60
N GLY A 216 -9.09 26.59 -10.61
CA GLY A 216 -8.81 27.99 -10.31
C GLY A 216 -9.29 29.00 -11.36
N GLN A 217 -9.43 28.58 -12.63
CA GLN A 217 -9.87 29.46 -13.72
C GLN A 217 -11.38 29.36 -13.98
N ASN A 218 -11.95 28.16 -13.86
CA ASN A 218 -13.29 27.84 -14.35
C ASN A 218 -14.15 27.07 -13.34
N TRP A 219 -14.03 27.38 -12.04
CA TRP A 219 -14.89 26.73 -11.03
C TRP A 219 -16.37 27.01 -11.30
N SER A 220 -17.11 25.97 -11.68
CA SER A 220 -18.47 26.07 -12.21
C SER A 220 -19.55 25.50 -11.29
N ARG A 221 -19.18 25.08 -10.06
CA ARG A 221 -20.08 24.40 -9.12
C ARG A 221 -20.53 25.37 -8.00
N PRO A 222 -21.60 26.16 -8.21
CA PRO A 222 -22.08 27.11 -7.21
C PRO A 222 -22.52 26.36 -5.94
N GLY A 223 -22.11 26.87 -4.78
CA GLY A 223 -22.43 26.27 -3.48
C GLY A 223 -21.40 25.27 -2.95
N ILE A 224 -20.34 24.97 -3.71
CA ILE A 224 -19.19 24.21 -3.22
C ILE A 224 -18.01 25.17 -3.05
N VAL A 225 -17.47 25.22 -1.83
CA VAL A 225 -16.29 26.04 -1.52
C VAL A 225 -15.02 25.33 -1.99
N LEU A 226 -14.22 26.07 -2.73
CA LEU A 226 -12.92 25.65 -3.23
C LEU A 226 -11.90 26.70 -2.81
N ASP A 227 -11.02 26.36 -1.86
CA ASP A 227 -9.93 27.25 -1.47
C ASP A 227 -8.76 27.11 -2.45
N GLN A 228 -8.78 27.93 -3.50
CA GLN A 228 -7.77 27.89 -4.56
C GLN A 228 -6.35 28.10 -4.04
N LYS A 229 -6.14 28.96 -3.02
CA LYS A 229 -4.80 29.20 -2.48
C LYS A 229 -4.30 27.96 -1.76
N HIS A 230 -5.16 27.32 -0.98
CA HIS A 230 -4.81 26.10 -0.30
C HIS A 230 -4.52 24.96 -1.29
N LEU A 231 -5.32 24.82 -2.36
CA LEU A 231 -5.07 23.84 -3.42
C LEU A 231 -3.71 24.02 -4.10
N GLN A 232 -3.35 25.26 -4.43
CA GLN A 232 -2.05 25.57 -5.05
C GLN A 232 -0.90 25.27 -4.10
N TRP A 233 -1.06 25.63 -2.82
CA TRP A 233 -0.07 25.32 -1.79
C TRP A 233 0.11 23.81 -1.62
N GLU A 234 -0.98 23.04 -1.51
CA GLU A 234 -0.93 21.58 -1.31
C GLU A 234 -0.33 20.89 -2.55
N GLN A 235 -0.66 21.34 -3.77
CA GLN A 235 -0.03 20.85 -5.00
C GLN A 235 1.49 21.08 -4.98
N GLN A 236 1.93 22.28 -4.59
CA GLN A 236 3.35 22.61 -4.55
C GLN A 236 4.09 21.81 -3.47
N ASP A 237 3.50 21.67 -2.28
CA ASP A 237 4.08 20.88 -1.20
C ASP A 237 4.24 19.41 -1.60
N ARG A 238 3.16 18.78 -2.08
CA ARG A 238 3.14 17.38 -2.49
C ARG A 238 4.09 17.07 -3.64
N SER A 239 4.35 18.03 -4.53
CA SER A 239 5.33 17.86 -5.62
C SER A 239 6.77 17.61 -5.14
N THR A 240 7.07 17.84 -3.85
CA THR A 240 8.38 17.58 -3.27
C THR A 240 8.49 16.21 -2.59
N TRP A 241 7.37 15.50 -2.42
CA TRP A 241 7.32 14.35 -1.52
C TRP A 241 8.08 13.13 -2.04
N LEU A 242 8.13 12.88 -3.36
CA LEU A 242 8.92 11.79 -3.91
C LEU A 242 10.42 11.96 -3.60
N GLU A 243 10.98 13.14 -3.84
CA GLU A 243 12.39 13.41 -3.53
C GLU A 243 12.68 13.28 -2.03
N ASN A 244 11.73 13.72 -1.18
CA ASN A 244 11.82 13.55 0.26
C ASN A 244 11.78 12.06 0.66
N ALA A 245 10.98 11.24 -0.03
CA ALA A 245 10.91 9.80 0.22
C ALA A 245 12.18 9.08 -0.24
N LEU A 246 12.72 9.43 -1.42
CA LEU A 246 13.95 8.85 -1.97
C LEU A 246 15.20 9.15 -1.14
N THR A 247 15.20 10.27 -0.40
CA THR A 247 16.34 10.69 0.45
C THR A 247 16.17 10.33 1.92
N ARG A 248 15.00 9.84 2.33
CA ARG A 248 14.72 9.43 3.71
C ARG A 248 15.49 8.15 4.06
N SER A 249 16.10 8.13 5.24
CA SER A 249 16.67 6.91 5.81
C SER A 249 15.58 6.01 6.42
N THR A 250 15.79 4.70 6.40
CA THR A 250 14.92 3.74 7.12
C THR A 250 15.00 3.96 8.64
N PRO A 251 13.98 3.54 9.41
CA PRO A 251 13.95 3.75 10.86
C PRO A 251 15.17 3.18 11.58
N ASP A 252 15.47 3.75 12.75
CA ASP A 252 16.72 3.69 13.52
C ASP A 252 17.20 2.29 13.98
N SER A 253 16.43 1.22 13.77
CA SER A 253 16.79 -0.11 14.27
C SER A 253 17.89 -0.76 13.43
N SER A 254 18.96 -1.18 14.08
CA SER A 254 20.03 -1.93 13.43
C SER A 254 19.58 -3.35 13.09
N TRP A 255 20.16 -3.92 12.02
CA TRP A 255 19.93 -5.33 11.68
C TRP A 255 20.33 -6.29 12.80
N ASP A 256 21.25 -5.89 13.69
CA ASP A 256 21.65 -6.69 14.83
C ASP A 256 20.59 -6.72 15.95
N GLU A 257 19.92 -5.61 16.21
CA GLU A 257 18.77 -5.57 17.14
C GLU A 257 17.60 -6.40 16.63
N ILE A 258 17.32 -6.32 15.32
CA ILE A 258 16.30 -7.14 14.66
C ILE A 258 16.63 -8.63 14.87
N ARG A 259 17.87 -9.05 14.57
CA ARG A 259 18.30 -10.45 14.77
C ARG A 259 18.22 -10.89 16.24
N ALA A 260 18.59 -10.01 17.17
CA ALA A 260 18.50 -10.29 18.59
C ALA A 260 17.05 -10.54 19.01
N ALA A 261 16.12 -9.67 18.60
CA ALA A 261 14.69 -9.83 18.87
C ALA A 261 14.13 -11.12 18.24
N MET A 262 14.49 -11.43 17.00
CA MET A 262 14.10 -12.68 16.34
C MET A 262 14.60 -13.92 17.11
N THR A 263 15.83 -13.86 17.65
CA THR A 263 16.41 -14.95 18.45
C THR A 263 15.66 -15.17 19.75
N VAL A 264 15.21 -14.10 20.42
CA VAL A 264 14.38 -14.19 21.63
C VAL A 264 13.06 -14.91 21.33
N ILE A 265 12.38 -14.52 20.26
CA ILE A 265 11.13 -15.16 19.81
C ILE A 265 11.36 -16.65 19.51
N GLU A 266 12.46 -16.99 18.84
CA GLU A 266 12.80 -18.38 18.51
C GLU A 266 13.12 -19.22 19.76
N ALA A 267 13.75 -18.62 20.78
CA ALA A 267 14.05 -19.29 22.04
C ALA A 267 12.80 -19.50 22.90
N GLY A 268 11.94 -18.48 23.03
CA GLY A 268 10.70 -18.55 23.80
C GLY A 268 9.73 -19.63 23.29
N ASN A 269 9.74 -19.88 21.98
CA ASN A 269 8.91 -20.91 21.36
C ASN A 269 9.42 -22.35 21.55
N ARG A 270 10.68 -22.56 21.96
CA ARG A 270 11.22 -23.91 22.26
C ARG A 270 10.79 -24.45 23.63
N GLY A 271 10.22 -23.60 24.49
CA GLY A 271 9.68 -23.99 25.79
C GLY A 271 8.19 -24.38 25.79
N GLY A 272 7.52 -24.33 24.64
CA GLY A 272 6.07 -24.48 24.52
C GLY A 272 5.51 -25.91 24.45
N ASP A 273 6.35 -26.94 24.40
CA ASP A 273 5.91 -28.36 24.43
C ASP A 273 5.63 -28.89 25.84
N ALA A 274 5.40 -28.02 26.82
CA ALA A 274 5.05 -28.43 28.18
C ALA A 274 4.22 -27.38 28.92
N PHE A 275 2.99 -27.11 28.49
CA PHE A 275 1.94 -26.69 29.41
C PHE A 275 0.62 -27.41 29.07
N PRO A 276 -0.06 -28.00 30.08
CA PRO A 276 -1.20 -28.90 29.90
C PRO A 276 -2.47 -28.23 29.38
#